data_AF-A0AAE3Q9L1-F1
#
_entry.id   AF-A0AAE3Q9L1-F1
#
_cell.length_a   1.000
_cell.length_b   1.000
_cell.length_c   1.000
_cell.angle_alpha   90.00
_cell.angle_beta   90.00
_cell.angle_gamma   90.00
#
_symmetry.space_group_name_H-M   'P 1'
#
loop_
_entity.id
_entity.type
_entity.pdbx_description
1 polymer ?
#
loop_
_entity_poly.entity_id
_entity_poly.type
_entity_poly.pdbx_seq_one_letter_code
_entity_poly.pdbx_strand_id
1 'polypeptide(L)'
;MNRTLISALDTVNNLLALAIIIVAVAAGALGLQGGAGPLIGAVIGLVAGLVIAAVVCGLLAILIEIERNLRQLVTLQASNSNAPLTRQEPTLEQAR
;
A
#
# COMPACT_ATOMS: atom_id res chain seq x y z
N MET A 1 -0.70 -3.41 -19.39
CA MET A 1 -0.82 -4.62 -18.55
C MET A 1 0.01 -4.45 -17.29
N ASN A 2 -0.64 -4.38 -16.10
CA ASN A 2 -0.08 -4.87 -14.83
C ASN A 2 -1.12 -4.89 -13.68
N ARG A 3 -2.38 -5.26 -13.98
CA ARG A 3 -3.38 -5.57 -12.92
C ARG A 3 -2.84 -6.65 -11.97
N THR A 4 -2.01 -7.54 -12.50
CA THR A 4 -1.35 -8.61 -11.77
C THR A 4 -0.41 -8.09 -10.70
N LEU A 5 0.33 -6.99 -10.93
CA LEU A 5 1.24 -6.43 -9.91
C LEU A 5 0.46 -5.81 -8.75
N ILE A 6 -0.57 -5.00 -9.06
CA ILE A 6 -1.42 -4.37 -8.04
C ILE A 6 -2.14 -5.44 -7.21
N SER A 7 -2.66 -6.48 -7.87
CA SER A 7 -3.38 -7.57 -7.22
C SER A 7 -2.44 -8.49 -6.44
N ALA A 8 -1.19 -8.66 -6.90
CA ALA A 8 -0.16 -9.41 -6.18
C ALA A 8 0.31 -8.64 -4.94
N LEU A 9 0.50 -7.32 -5.02
CA LEU A 9 0.88 -6.50 -3.87
C LEU A 9 -0.21 -6.48 -2.80
N ASP A 10 -1.49 -6.39 -3.22
CA ASP A 10 -2.63 -6.48 -2.31
C ASP A 10 -2.71 -7.86 -1.63
N THR A 11 -2.53 -8.93 -2.40
CA THR A 11 -2.48 -10.31 -1.89
C THR A 11 -1.32 -10.50 -0.91
N VAL A 12 -0.12 -10.02 -1.26
CA VAL A 12 1.07 -10.11 -0.41
C VAL A 12 0.92 -9.27 0.86
N ASN A 13 0.30 -8.08 0.79
CA ASN A 13 0.02 -7.26 1.96
C ASN A 13 -0.94 -7.98 2.93
N ASN A 14 -2.02 -8.56 2.42
CA ASN A 14 -2.96 -9.32 3.25
C ASN A 14 -2.30 -10.56 3.87
N LEU A 15 -1.44 -11.26 3.10
CA LEU A 15 -0.70 -12.42 3.59
C LEU A 15 0.36 -12.02 4.65
N LEU A 16 1.03 -10.88 4.48
CA LEU A 16 1.97 -10.34 5.46
C LEU A 16 1.24 -9.96 6.76
N ALA A 17 0.09 -9.31 6.66
CA ALA A 17 -0.72 -8.93 7.82
C ALA A 17 -1.10 -10.17 8.65
N LEU A 18 -1.61 -11.21 7.98
CA LEU A 18 -1.95 -12.47 8.62
C LEU A 18 -0.72 -13.13 9.27
N ALA A 19 0.40 -13.17 8.56
CA ALA A 19 1.64 -13.76 9.07
C ALA A 19 2.17 -13.03 10.32
N ILE A 20 2.18 -11.69 10.31
CA ILE A 20 2.62 -10.88 11.45
C ILE A 20 1.71 -11.12 12.66
N ILE A 21 0.39 -11.16 12.47
CA ILE A 21 -0.56 -11.41 13.56
C ILE A 21 -0.32 -12.79 14.16
N ILE A 22 -0.20 -13.84 13.34
CA ILE A 22 0.01 -15.22 13.81
C ILE A 22 1.33 -15.31 14.59
N VAL A 23 2.42 -14.76 14.04
CA VAL A 23 3.75 -14.79 14.68
C VAL A 23 3.76 -14.00 15.98
N ALA A 24 3.12 -12.82 16.03
CA ALA A 24 3.07 -12.00 17.23
C ALA A 24 2.23 -12.63 18.34
N VAL A 25 1.11 -13.26 18.01
CA VAL A 25 0.29 -14.02 18.97
C VAL A 25 1.07 -15.22 19.51
N ALA A 26 1.72 -15.99 18.65
CA ALA A 26 2.54 -17.13 19.06
C ALA A 26 3.75 -16.68 19.92
N ALA A 27 4.45 -15.62 19.53
CA ALA A 27 5.57 -15.06 20.27
C ALA A 27 5.13 -14.52 21.64
N GLY A 28 3.97 -13.85 21.72
CA GLY A 28 3.41 -13.38 22.99
C GLY A 28 3.03 -14.52 23.94
N ALA A 29 2.41 -15.58 23.41
CA ALA A 29 2.04 -16.76 24.18
C ALA A 29 3.27 -17.53 24.71
N LEU A 30 4.35 -17.59 23.93
CA LEU A 30 5.60 -18.26 24.31
C LEU A 30 6.49 -17.42 25.22
N GLY A 31 6.56 -16.10 25.00
CA GLY A 31 7.48 -15.20 25.70
C GLY A 31 7.12 -14.92 27.17
N LEU A 32 5.86 -15.11 27.56
CA LEU A 32 5.37 -14.81 28.92
C LEU A 32 5.12 -16.06 29.78
N GLN A 33 5.66 -17.21 29.39
CA GLN A 33 5.65 -18.45 30.19
C GLN A 33 6.33 -18.29 31.57
N GLY A 34 7.14 -17.25 31.79
CA GLY A 34 7.91 -17.06 33.02
C GLY A 34 7.22 -16.36 34.20
N GLY A 35 6.02 -15.78 34.06
CA GLY A 35 5.44 -15.07 35.22
C GLY A 35 3.98 -14.61 35.17
N ALA A 36 3.45 -14.20 34.01
CA ALA A 36 2.08 -13.64 33.94
C ALA A 36 1.01 -14.60 33.41
N GLY A 37 1.39 -15.83 33.07
CA GLY A 37 0.48 -16.80 32.47
C GLY A 37 0.26 -16.57 30.96
N PRO A 38 0.12 -17.65 30.17
CA PRO A 38 0.15 -17.59 28.70
C PRO A 38 -0.97 -16.74 28.06
N LEU A 39 -2.12 -16.58 28.73
CA LEU A 39 -3.21 -15.73 28.22
C LEU A 39 -2.82 -14.24 28.17
N ILE A 40 -2.21 -13.71 29.23
CA ILE A 40 -1.84 -12.29 29.31
C ILE A 40 -0.77 -11.98 28.27
N GLY A 41 0.17 -12.91 28.06
CA GLY A 41 1.17 -12.77 27.01
C GLY A 41 0.64 -12.81 25.60
N ALA A 42 -0.34 -13.67 25.33
CA ALA A 42 -1.01 -13.68 24.04
C ALA A 42 -1.73 -12.35 23.76
N VAL A 43 -2.39 -11.74 24.76
CA VAL A 43 -3.09 -10.45 24.58
C VAL A 43 -2.09 -9.31 24.32
N ILE A 44 -1.00 -9.23 25.09
CA ILE A 44 0.02 -8.18 24.90
C ILE A 44 0.72 -8.36 23.55
N GLY A 45 1.07 -9.59 23.19
CA GLY A 45 1.64 -9.93 21.88
C GLY A 45 0.69 -9.62 20.73
N LEU A 46 -0.61 -9.84 20.90
CA LEU A 46 -1.63 -9.47 19.91
C LEU A 46 -1.71 -7.95 19.73
N VAL A 47 -1.75 -7.17 20.81
CA VAL A 47 -1.80 -5.70 20.72
C VAL A 47 -0.53 -5.15 20.07
N ALA A 48 0.64 -5.58 20.52
CA ALA A 48 1.91 -5.14 19.93
C ALA A 48 2.04 -5.59 18.47
N GLY A 49 1.63 -6.82 18.15
CA GLY A 49 1.59 -7.35 16.80
C GLY A 49 0.65 -6.59 15.89
N LEU A 50 -0.53 -6.20 16.38
CA LEU A 50 -1.50 -5.41 15.64
C LEU A 50 -0.96 -4.02 15.29
N VAL A 51 -0.28 -3.36 16.23
CA VAL A 51 0.35 -2.05 15.99
C VAL A 51 1.41 -2.17 14.89
N ILE A 52 2.28 -3.17 14.96
CA ILE A 52 3.32 -3.39 13.94
C ILE A 52 2.69 -3.73 12.59
N ALA A 53 1.70 -4.63 12.56
CA ALA A 53 0.97 -4.99 11.35
C ALA A 53 0.30 -3.77 10.70
N ALA A 54 -0.34 -2.90 11.49
CA ALA A 54 -0.96 -1.68 11.00
C ALA A 54 0.05 -0.71 10.36
N VAL A 55 1.23 -0.54 10.97
CA VAL A 55 2.31 0.29 10.40
C VAL A 55 2.80 -0.29 9.07
N VAL A 56 3.07 -1.59 9.01
CA VAL A 56 3.54 -2.26 7.80
C VAL A 56 2.48 -2.21 6.69
N CYS A 57 1.22 -2.52 7.00
CA CYS A 57 0.12 -2.43 6.05
C CYS A 57 -0.13 -1.00 5.54
N GLY A 58 -0.03 0.00 6.43
CA GLY A 58 -0.15 1.40 6.05
C GLY A 58 0.95 1.82 5.07
N LEU A 59 2.19 1.38 5.30
CA LEU A 59 3.31 1.67 4.41
C LEU A 59 3.14 1.03 3.03
N LEU A 60 2.69 -0.24 2.98
CA LEU A 60 2.42 -0.94 1.72
C LEU A 60 1.25 -0.29 0.94
N ALA A 61 0.20 0.16 1.62
CA ALA A 61 -0.91 0.87 0.99
C ALA A 61 -0.44 2.17 0.30
N ILE A 62 0.45 2.93 0.94
CA ILE A 62 1.03 4.15 0.36
C ILE A 62 1.83 3.83 -0.90
N LEU A 63 2.63 2.76 -0.90
CA LEU A 63 3.39 2.35 -2.09
C LEU A 63 2.49 1.95 -3.27
N ILE A 64 1.38 1.26 -2.99
CA ILE A 64 0.38 0.90 -4.01
C ILE A 64 -0.26 2.16 -4.63
N GLU A 65 -0.57 3.15 -3.80
CA GLU A 65 -1.14 4.42 -4.26
C GLU A 65 -0.15 5.21 -5.14
N ILE A 66 1.13 5.24 -4.76
CA ILE A 66 2.20 5.86 -5.55
C ILE A 66 2.32 5.19 -6.93
N GLU A 67 2.35 3.86 -7.00
CA GLU A 67 2.40 3.15 -8.29
C GLU A 67 1.19 3.46 -9.18
N ARG A 68 0.01 3.59 -8.57
CA ARG A 68 -1.23 3.95 -9.28
C ARG A 68 -1.14 5.35 -9.88
N ASN A 69 -0.62 6.31 -9.11
CA ASN A 69 -0.44 7.69 -9.56
C ASN A 69 0.62 7.80 -10.68
N LEU A 70 1.79 7.17 -10.52
CA LEU A 70 2.82 7.17 -11.57
C LEU A 70 2.30 6.56 -12.87
N ARG A 71 1.49 5.50 -12.77
CA ARG A 71 0.88 4.86 -13.94
C ARG A 71 -0.09 5.80 -14.64
N GLN A 72 -0.91 6.55 -13.91
CA GLN A 72 -1.81 7.54 -14.51
C GLN A 72 -1.02 8.61 -15.28
N LEU A 73 0.06 9.13 -14.69
CA LEU A 73 0.90 10.15 -15.35
C LEU A 73 1.54 9.63 -16.65
N VAL A 74 2.06 8.41 -16.65
CA VAL A 74 2.61 7.78 -17.87
C VAL A 74 1.54 7.58 -18.93
N THR A 75 0.34 7.14 -18.56
CA THR A 75 -0.76 6.99 -19.55
C THR A 75 -1.22 8.32 -20.12
N LEU A 76 -1.25 9.38 -19.30
CA LEU A 76 -1.59 10.73 -19.76
C LEU A 76 -0.53 11.27 -20.71
N GLN A 77 0.76 11.09 -20.41
CA GLN A 77 1.86 11.46 -21.32
C GLN A 77 1.80 10.71 -22.64
N ALA A 78 1.51 9.39 -22.63
CA ALA A 78 1.36 8.62 -23.86
C ALA A 78 0.19 9.11 -24.73
N SER A 79 -0.92 9.52 -24.10
CA SER A 79 -2.06 10.10 -24.83
C SER A 79 -1.75 11.51 -25.37
N ASN A 80 -1.04 12.33 -24.59
CA ASN A 80 -0.70 13.70 -24.96
C ASN A 80 0.40 13.76 -26.03
N SER A 81 1.33 12.80 -26.04
CA SER A 81 2.36 12.70 -27.08
C SER A 81 1.82 12.23 -28.44
N ASN A 82 0.65 11.57 -28.45
CA ASN A 82 -0.07 11.17 -29.67
C ASN A 82 -1.16 12.18 -30.06
N ALA A 83 -1.44 13.17 -29.23
CA ALA A 83 -2.23 14.31 -29.65
C ALA A 83 -1.38 15.09 -30.66
N PRO A 84 -1.86 15.30 -31.91
CA PRO A 84 -1.18 16.23 -32.80
C PRO A 84 -1.08 17.56 -32.08
N LEU A 85 0.11 18.15 -32.08
CA LEU A 85 0.40 19.53 -31.67
C LEU A 85 -0.46 20.50 -32.49
N THR A 86 -1.76 20.49 -32.27
CA THR A 86 -2.65 21.59 -32.62
C THR A 86 -2.34 22.68 -31.62
N ARG A 87 -1.20 23.31 -31.87
CA ARG A 87 -0.96 24.74 -31.80
C ARG A 87 -2.29 25.49 -31.74
N GLN A 88 -2.84 25.68 -30.53
CA GLN A 88 -3.66 26.84 -30.27
C GLN A 88 -2.67 28.00 -30.25
N GLU A 89 -2.40 28.57 -31.42
CA GLU A 89 -2.08 29.99 -31.43
C GLU A 89 -3.30 30.68 -30.82
N PRO A 90 -3.15 31.53 -29.80
CA PRO A 90 -4.17 32.49 -29.48
C PRO A 90 -4.34 33.34 -30.74
N THR A 91 -5.39 33.07 -31.50
CA THR A 91 -5.75 33.85 -32.68
C THR A 91 -5.96 35.28 -32.22
N LEU A 92 -5.01 36.14 -32.58
CA LEU A 92 -5.09 37.60 -32.59
C LEU A 92 -6.19 38.06 -33.57
N GLU A 93 -7.41 37.56 -33.42
CA GLU A 93 -8.56 37.88 -34.26
C GLU A 93 -9.80 38.33 -33.47
N GLN A 94 -9.68 38.53 -32.14
CA GLN A 94 -10.74 39.14 -31.32
C GLN A 94 -10.46 40.59 -30.91
N ALA A 95 -9.51 41.26 -31.57
CA ALA A 95 -9.16 42.66 -31.30
C ALA A 95 -9.35 43.58 -32.53
N ARG A 96 -10.38 43.32 -33.33
CA ARG A 96 -10.87 44.25 -34.36
C ARG A 96 -12.37 44.43 -34.26
#